data_AF-A0A212D6U7-F1
#
_entry.id   AF-A0A212D6U7-F1
#
_cell.length_a   1.000
_cell.length_b   1.000
_cell.length_c   1.000
_cell.angle_alpha   90.00
_cell.angle_beta   90.00
_cell.angle_gamma   90.00
#
_symmetry.space_group_name_H-M   'P 1'
#
loop_
_entity.id
_entity.type
_entity.pdbx_description
1 polymer ?
#
loop_
_entity_poly.entity_id
_entity_poly.type
_entity_poly.pdbx_seq_one_letter_code
_entity_poly.pdbx_strand_id
1 'polypeptide(L)'
;MFQLFPQCERKLKQKGSLPPKYALELLTIYAWQKGSRAQQDFDLAEGFLTVLKLVEQYQHLCIFWTVNYSLNNESQVLRNFLLDQMKRTRPIILDPADPTGDVGGGNCWCWHLLAKEATEWLFSLCFKDKLGCSIEPWKVPTESSF
;
A
#
# COMPACT_ATOMS: atom_id res chain seq x y z
N MET A 1 1.42 7.69 -12.49
CA MET A 1 1.12 6.55 -11.60
C MET A 1 0.88 5.24 -12.37
N PHE A 2 -0.02 5.20 -13.36
CA PHE A 2 -0.32 3.96 -14.11
C PHE A 2 0.75 3.45 -15.10
N GLN A 3 1.85 4.17 -15.33
CA GLN A 3 2.94 3.69 -16.21
C GLN A 3 3.98 2.81 -15.49
N LEU A 4 4.02 2.80 -14.15
CA LEU A 4 4.90 1.89 -13.40
C LEU A 4 4.46 0.43 -13.52
N PHE A 5 3.15 0.19 -13.45
CA PHE A 5 2.60 -1.16 -13.45
C PHE A 5 2.96 -1.94 -14.73
N PRO A 6 2.72 -1.41 -15.94
CA PRO A 6 3.06 -2.10 -17.19
C PRO A 6 4.57 -2.26 -17.39
N GLN A 7 5.38 -1.32 -16.89
CA GLN A 7 6.84 -1.33 -17.05
C GLN A 7 7.50 -2.33 -16.09
N CYS A 8 7.01 -2.44 -14.86
CA CYS A 8 7.35 -3.50 -13.92
C CYS A 8 6.93 -4.88 -14.45
N GLU A 9 5.68 -5.02 -14.90
CA GLU A 9 5.18 -6.28 -15.46
C GLU A 9 6.04 -6.78 -16.63
N ARG A 10 6.42 -5.89 -17.56
CA ARG A 10 7.28 -6.26 -18.70
C ARG A 10 8.67 -6.73 -18.27
N LYS A 11 9.29 -6.10 -17.26
CA LYS A 11 10.60 -6.49 -16.74
C LYS A 11 10.56 -7.76 -15.88
N LEU A 12 9.45 -8.03 -15.20
CA LEU A 12 9.35 -9.03 -14.12
C LEU A 12 8.56 -10.29 -14.48
N LYS A 13 8.02 -10.39 -15.71
CA LYS A 13 7.29 -11.56 -16.26
C LYS A 13 7.99 -12.93 -16.10
N GLN A 14 9.28 -12.98 -15.78
CA GLN A 14 10.03 -14.22 -15.55
C GLN A 14 10.28 -14.58 -14.07
N LYS A 15 9.87 -13.74 -13.09
CA LYS A 15 10.30 -13.87 -11.68
C LYS A 15 9.19 -14.08 -10.65
N GLY A 16 7.95 -14.27 -11.10
CA GLY A 16 6.77 -14.52 -10.25
C GLY A 16 5.67 -13.48 -10.45
N SER A 17 4.51 -13.72 -9.84
CA SER A 17 3.34 -12.85 -9.97
C SER A 17 3.50 -11.60 -9.10
N LEU A 18 3.44 -10.42 -9.71
CA LEU A 18 3.39 -9.16 -8.98
C LEU A 18 2.06 -9.03 -8.21
N PRO A 19 2.03 -8.22 -7.13
CA PRO A 19 0.77 -7.89 -6.47
C PRO A 19 -0.22 -7.32 -7.48
N PRO A 20 -1.53 -7.53 -7.34
CA PRO A 20 -2.52 -7.01 -8.28
C PRO A 20 -2.53 -5.48 -8.27
N LYS A 21 -2.90 -4.88 -9.41
CA LYS A 21 -3.02 -3.40 -9.55
C LYS A 21 -3.89 -2.80 -8.47
N TYR A 22 -4.97 -3.50 -8.15
CA TYR A 22 -5.92 -3.12 -7.12
C TYR A 22 -5.29 -2.98 -5.73
N ALA A 23 -4.29 -3.80 -5.37
CA ALA A 23 -3.58 -3.66 -4.10
C ALA A 23 -2.82 -2.31 -4.02
N LEU A 24 -2.22 -1.86 -5.13
CA LEU A 24 -1.57 -0.55 -5.16
C LEU A 24 -2.54 0.62 -5.22
N GLU A 25 -3.72 0.44 -5.83
CA GLU A 25 -4.80 1.43 -5.77
C GLU A 25 -5.24 1.65 -4.32
N LEU A 26 -5.47 0.57 -3.58
CA LEU A 26 -5.81 0.64 -2.14
C LEU A 26 -4.69 1.23 -1.30
N LEU A 27 -3.43 0.84 -1.55
CA LEU A 27 -2.28 1.40 -0.85
C LEU A 27 -2.12 2.91 -1.09
N THR A 28 -2.43 3.37 -2.30
CA THR A 28 -2.42 4.81 -2.66
C THR A 28 -3.51 5.56 -1.92
N ILE A 29 -4.73 5.01 -1.89
CA ILE A 29 -5.86 5.59 -1.13
C ILE A 29 -5.49 5.68 0.35
N TYR A 30 -4.90 4.63 0.92
CA TYR A 30 -4.46 4.62 2.32
C TYR A 30 -3.39 5.69 2.60
N ALA A 31 -2.37 5.79 1.75
CA ALA A 31 -1.31 6.79 1.87
C ALA A 31 -1.88 8.21 1.88
N TRP A 32 -2.80 8.50 0.97
CA TRP A 32 -3.48 9.80 0.91
C TRP A 32 -4.33 10.05 2.17
N GLN A 33 -5.19 9.11 2.58
CA GLN A 33 -6.06 9.29 3.74
C GLN A 33 -5.30 9.55 5.04
N LYS A 34 -4.20 8.79 5.28
CA LYS A 34 -3.43 8.90 6.52
C LYS A 34 -2.35 9.97 6.47
N GLY A 35 -1.77 10.22 5.29
CA GLY A 35 -0.62 11.12 5.12
C GLY A 35 -1.02 12.57 4.85
N SER A 36 -1.91 12.80 3.88
CA SER A 36 -2.38 14.16 3.53
C SER A 36 -3.56 14.62 4.40
N ARG A 37 -4.01 13.79 5.35
CA ARG A 37 -5.26 13.99 6.11
C ARG A 37 -6.49 14.15 5.20
N ALA A 38 -6.49 13.45 4.06
CA ALA A 38 -7.55 13.51 3.05
C ALA A 38 -7.80 14.93 2.49
N GLN A 39 -6.75 15.76 2.39
CA GLN A 39 -6.83 17.07 1.75
C GLN A 39 -7.04 16.94 0.24
N GLN A 40 -7.85 17.85 -0.32
CA GLN A 40 -8.11 17.91 -1.76
C GLN A 40 -6.87 18.36 -2.54
N ASP A 41 -6.12 19.32 -1.99
CA ASP A 41 -4.86 19.80 -2.56
C ASP A 41 -3.69 19.11 -1.87
N PHE A 42 -2.85 18.43 -2.63
CA PHE A 42 -1.62 17.80 -2.15
C PHE A 42 -0.58 17.70 -3.26
N ASP A 43 0.70 17.63 -2.88
CA ASP A 43 1.78 17.46 -3.85
C ASP A 43 1.83 16.00 -4.33
N LEU A 44 1.75 15.83 -5.66
CA LEU A 44 1.74 14.50 -6.27
C LEU A 44 3.07 13.76 -6.10
N ALA A 45 4.20 14.46 -6.07
CA ALA A 45 5.51 13.86 -5.87
C ALA A 45 5.67 13.38 -4.43
N GLU A 46 5.23 14.15 -3.42
CA GLU A 46 5.17 13.69 -2.02
C GLU A 46 4.28 12.45 -1.88
N GLY A 47 3.09 12.47 -2.47
CA GLY A 47 2.16 11.33 -2.41
C GLY A 47 2.72 10.10 -3.10
N PHE A 48 3.33 10.26 -4.27
CA PHE A 48 3.96 9.17 -4.99
C PHE A 48 5.17 8.60 -4.24
N LEU A 49 6.02 9.47 -3.68
CA LEU A 49 7.14 9.09 -2.82
C LEU A 49 6.69 8.26 -1.61
N THR A 50 5.59 8.70 -0.99
CA THR A 50 4.98 8.01 0.16
C THR A 50 4.54 6.60 -0.21
N VAL A 51 3.89 6.41 -1.36
CA VAL A 51 3.48 5.07 -1.83
C VAL A 51 4.70 4.18 -2.05
N LEU A 52 5.77 4.68 -2.69
CA LEU A 52 7.00 3.90 -2.88
C LEU A 52 7.62 3.47 -1.55
N LYS A 53 7.63 4.36 -0.56
CA LYS A 53 8.14 4.06 0.80
C LYS A 53 7.30 3.00 1.51
N LEU A 54 5.97 3.04 1.37
CA LEU A 54 5.11 1.99 1.91
C LEU A 54 5.36 0.63 1.24
N VAL A 55 5.63 0.63 -0.07
CA VAL A 55 6.00 -0.60 -0.80
C VAL A 55 7.34 -1.15 -0.30
N GLU A 56 8.34 -0.32 0.01
CA GLU A 56 9.59 -0.80 0.64
C GLU A 56 9.32 -1.45 2.02
N GLN A 57 8.31 -0.95 2.73
CA GLN A 57 7.90 -1.44 4.06
C GLN A 57 6.80 -2.51 4.00
N TYR A 58 6.59 -3.17 2.86
CA TYR A 58 5.48 -4.11 2.66
C TYR A 58 5.36 -5.18 3.77
N GLN A 59 6.48 -5.63 4.33
CA GLN A 59 6.53 -6.62 5.41
C GLN A 59 5.86 -6.16 6.71
N HIS A 60 5.64 -4.86 6.86
CA HIS A 60 4.97 -4.25 8.01
C HIS A 60 3.55 -3.80 7.70
N LEU A 61 3.04 -3.98 6.46
CA LEU A 61 1.71 -3.50 6.12
C LEU A 61 0.61 -4.39 6.71
N CYS A 62 -0.28 -3.76 7.45
CA CYS A 62 -1.56 -4.31 7.90
C CYS A 62 -2.64 -3.26 7.75
N ILE A 63 -3.23 -3.19 6.57
CA ILE A 63 -4.15 -2.14 6.15
C ILE A 63 -5.56 -2.72 6.02
N PHE A 64 -6.52 -2.04 6.62
CA PHE A 64 -7.94 -2.32 6.51
C PHE A 64 -8.75 -1.03 6.70
N TRP A 65 -10.01 -1.09 6.28
CA TRP A 65 -11.00 -0.02 6.46
C TRP A 65 -12.16 -0.55 7.28
N THR A 66 -12.85 0.34 7.98
CA THR A 66 -14.03 0.00 8.79
C THR A 66 -15.32 0.63 8.27
N VAL A 67 -15.38 0.91 6.96
CA VAL A 67 -16.50 1.63 6.34
C VAL A 67 -17.69 0.69 6.10
N ASN A 68 -17.44 -0.53 5.60
CA ASN A 68 -18.49 -1.50 5.26
C ASN A 68 -18.55 -2.71 6.22
N TYR A 69 -17.56 -2.85 7.11
CA TYR A 69 -17.51 -3.85 8.18
C TYR A 69 -16.75 -3.25 9.36
N SER A 70 -17.08 -3.58 10.61
CA SER A 70 -16.37 -3.02 11.77
C SER A 70 -16.23 -4.04 12.90
N LEU A 71 -15.30 -3.85 13.85
CA LEU A 71 -15.25 -4.71 15.04
C LEU A 71 -16.28 -4.35 16.12
N ASN A 72 -16.81 -3.12 16.07
CA ASN A 72 -17.54 -2.52 17.19
C ASN A 72 -19.04 -2.80 17.15
N ASN A 73 -19.62 -2.92 15.95
CA ASN A 73 -21.07 -3.07 15.76
C ASN A 73 -21.47 -4.42 15.13
N GLU A 74 -20.52 -5.34 14.99
CA GLU A 74 -20.72 -6.60 14.25
C GLU A 74 -20.78 -7.82 15.16
N SER A 75 -21.25 -8.93 14.60
CA SER A 75 -21.29 -10.22 15.28
C SER A 75 -19.90 -10.64 15.79
N GLN A 76 -19.87 -11.37 16.92
CA GLN A 76 -18.62 -11.94 17.47
C GLN A 76 -17.85 -12.79 16.45
N VAL A 77 -18.57 -13.45 15.53
CA VAL A 77 -18.01 -14.25 14.44
C VAL A 77 -17.21 -13.37 13.48
N LEU A 78 -17.80 -12.28 12.99
CA LEU A 78 -17.11 -11.36 12.08
C LEU A 78 -15.93 -10.67 12.75
N ARG A 79 -16.07 -10.29 14.03
CA ARG A 79 -14.97 -9.75 14.83
C ARG A 79 -13.79 -10.72 14.92
N ASN A 80 -14.04 -11.97 15.28
CA ASN A 80 -12.98 -12.98 15.38
C ASN A 80 -12.33 -13.23 14.01
N PHE A 81 -13.14 -13.30 12.96
CA PHE A 81 -12.66 -13.48 11.59
C PHE A 81 -11.71 -12.34 11.15
N LEU A 82 -12.08 -11.08 11.38
CA LEU A 82 -11.23 -9.93 11.06
C LEU A 82 -9.91 -9.94 11.86
N LEU A 83 -9.97 -10.28 13.15
CA LEU A 83 -8.76 -10.43 13.97
C LEU A 83 -7.85 -11.54 13.46
N ASP A 84 -8.40 -12.64 12.93
CA ASP A 84 -7.62 -13.72 12.34
C ASP A 84 -7.01 -13.33 10.99
N GLN A 85 -7.72 -12.54 10.17
CA GLN A 85 -7.13 -11.95 8.95
C GLN A 85 -5.90 -11.09 9.29
N MET A 86 -5.95 -10.31 10.37
CA MET A 86 -4.85 -9.42 10.79
C MET A 86 -3.59 -10.15 11.29
N LYS A 87 -3.71 -11.44 11.63
CA LYS A 87 -2.59 -12.30 12.05
C LYS A 87 -1.88 -12.99 10.88
N ARG A 88 -2.41 -12.86 9.66
CA ARG A 88 -1.84 -13.52 8.48
C ARG A 88 -0.47 -12.96 8.12
N THR A 89 0.22 -13.65 7.22
CA THR A 89 1.50 -13.20 6.69
C THR A 89 1.33 -11.88 5.95
N ARG A 90 2.14 -10.89 6.32
CA ARG A 90 2.14 -9.55 5.70
C ARG A 90 2.74 -9.57 4.29
N PRO A 91 2.34 -8.65 3.40
CA PRO A 91 1.42 -7.53 3.64
C PRO A 91 -0.03 -8.00 3.67
N ILE A 92 -0.81 -7.43 4.59
CA ILE A 92 -2.27 -7.59 4.63
C ILE A 92 -2.87 -6.28 4.15
N ILE A 93 -3.69 -6.36 3.10
CA ILE A 93 -4.47 -5.23 2.60
C ILE A 93 -5.87 -5.78 2.36
N LEU A 94 -6.77 -5.56 3.32
CA LEU A 94 -8.14 -6.04 3.22
C LEU A 94 -8.96 -5.14 2.31
N ASP A 95 -9.70 -5.78 1.39
CA ASP A 95 -10.65 -5.11 0.53
C ASP A 95 -11.71 -4.40 1.40
N PRO A 96 -11.92 -3.08 1.22
CA PRO A 96 -12.92 -2.34 1.98
C PRO A 96 -14.36 -2.81 1.72
N ALA A 97 -14.64 -3.51 0.62
CA ALA A 97 -15.96 -4.04 0.25
C ALA A 97 -16.12 -5.54 0.56
N ASP A 98 -15.04 -6.27 0.83
CA ASP A 98 -15.06 -7.70 1.15
C ASP A 98 -14.08 -8.03 2.29
N PRO A 99 -14.56 -8.31 3.52
CA PRO A 99 -13.69 -8.60 4.66
C PRO A 99 -12.89 -9.91 4.49
N THR A 100 -13.26 -10.77 3.53
CA THR A 100 -12.57 -12.02 3.22
C THR A 100 -11.45 -11.86 2.19
N GLY A 101 -11.45 -10.73 1.46
CA GLY A 101 -10.52 -10.43 0.38
C GLY A 101 -9.24 -9.75 0.87
N ASP A 102 -8.22 -10.52 1.22
CA ASP A 102 -6.86 -9.98 1.40
C ASP A 102 -6.16 -9.86 0.03
N VAL A 103 -6.11 -8.63 -0.48
CA VAL A 103 -5.43 -8.32 -1.75
C VAL A 103 -3.93 -8.10 -1.57
N GLY A 104 -3.48 -7.93 -0.31
CA GLY A 104 -2.06 -7.92 0.07
C GLY A 104 -1.43 -9.28 -0.11
N GLY A 105 -2.17 -10.35 0.21
CA GLY A 105 -1.89 -11.73 -0.18
C GLY A 105 -0.61 -12.33 0.40
N GLY A 106 0.06 -11.66 1.34
CA GLY A 106 1.28 -12.15 1.97
C GLY A 106 2.34 -12.59 0.94
N ASN A 107 2.75 -13.86 1.05
CA ASN A 107 3.75 -14.49 0.19
C ASN A 107 3.22 -14.98 -1.16
N CYS A 108 1.92 -14.82 -1.45
CA CYS A 108 1.35 -15.19 -2.75
C CYS A 108 1.84 -14.27 -3.88
N TRP A 109 2.31 -13.08 -3.55
CA TRP A 109 2.81 -12.08 -4.50
C TRP A 109 4.27 -11.75 -4.26
N CYS A 110 4.98 -11.41 -5.33
CA CYS A 110 6.38 -11.01 -5.28
C CYS A 110 6.56 -9.53 -4.89
N TRP A 111 6.05 -9.14 -3.72
CA TRP A 111 6.21 -7.79 -3.17
C TRP A 111 7.67 -7.35 -3.08
N HIS A 112 8.59 -8.28 -2.80
CA HIS A 112 10.02 -8.01 -2.76
C HIS A 112 10.58 -7.50 -4.11
N LEU A 113 10.04 -7.95 -5.25
CA LEU A 113 10.45 -7.45 -6.57
C LEU A 113 9.95 -6.01 -6.78
N LEU A 114 8.72 -5.73 -6.35
CA LEU A 114 8.13 -4.41 -6.43
C LEU A 114 8.86 -3.43 -5.49
N ALA A 115 9.21 -3.86 -4.28
CA ALA A 115 10.02 -3.10 -3.33
C ALA A 115 11.40 -2.77 -3.91
N LYS A 116 12.06 -3.73 -4.58
CA LYS A 116 13.34 -3.47 -5.25
C LYS A 116 13.21 -2.39 -6.32
N GLU A 117 12.22 -2.48 -7.20
CA GLU A 117 12.02 -1.44 -8.23
C GLU A 117 11.64 -0.10 -7.55
N ALA A 118 10.82 -0.10 -6.49
CA ALA A 118 10.50 1.11 -5.74
C ALA A 118 11.77 1.79 -5.22
N THR A 119 12.71 1.04 -4.63
CA THR A 119 14.01 1.56 -4.20
C THR A 119 14.80 2.19 -5.36
N GLU A 120 14.85 1.54 -6.52
CA GLU A 120 15.54 2.10 -7.70
C GLU A 120 14.89 3.42 -8.16
N TRP A 121 13.57 3.53 -8.09
CA TRP A 121 12.84 4.74 -8.47
C TRP A 121 13.03 5.89 -7.49
N LEU A 122 13.21 5.62 -6.19
CA LEU A 122 13.50 6.65 -5.18
C LEU A 122 14.77 7.46 -5.51
N PHE A 123 15.74 6.85 -6.19
CA PHE A 123 16.97 7.51 -6.63
C PHE A 123 16.83 8.26 -7.97
N SER A 124 15.67 8.18 -8.63
CA SER A 124 15.41 8.92 -9.86
C SER A 124 15.22 10.42 -9.60
N LEU A 125 15.41 11.24 -10.63
CA LEU A 125 15.32 12.70 -10.56
C LEU A 125 13.94 13.23 -10.13
N CYS A 126 12.92 12.37 -10.05
CA CYS A 126 11.54 12.74 -9.76
C CYS A 126 11.30 13.20 -8.31
N PHE A 127 12.25 13.01 -7.40
CA PHE A 127 12.10 13.30 -5.96
C PHE A 127 13.01 14.40 -5.43
N LYS A 128 13.49 15.27 -6.33
CA LYS A 128 14.21 16.50 -5.99
C LYS A 128 13.35 17.71 -6.32
N ASP A 129 13.28 18.66 -5.40
CA ASP A 129 12.64 19.94 -5.68
C ASP A 129 13.48 20.79 -6.66
N LYS A 130 12.97 21.97 -7.03
CA LYS A 130 13.67 22.89 -7.97
C LYS A 130 15.03 23.37 -7.45
N LEU A 131 15.30 23.23 -6.17
CA LEU A 131 16.54 23.62 -5.50
C LEU A 131 17.48 22.42 -5.28
N GLY A 132 17.07 21.21 -5.68
CA GLY A 132 17.82 19.98 -5.51
C GLY A 132 17.69 19.34 -4.13
N CYS A 133 16.82 19.87 -3.26
CA CYS A 133 16.51 19.30 -1.96
C CYS A 133 15.62 18.06 -2.13
N SER A 134 15.80 17.08 -1.24
CA SER A 134 14.99 15.86 -1.26
C SER A 134 13.56 16.16 -0.83
N ILE A 135 12.59 15.67 -1.59
CA ILE A 135 11.17 15.72 -1.20
C ILE A 135 10.97 14.78 -0.01
N GLU A 136 10.18 15.19 0.97
CA GLU A 136 9.87 14.40 2.16
C GLU A 136 8.55 13.63 1.96
N PRO A 137 8.48 12.33 2.28
CA PRO A 137 7.22 11.59 2.25
C PRO A 137 6.30 12.01 3.40
N TRP A 138 5.00 11.76 3.24
CA TRP A 138 4.06 11.90 4.35
C TRP A 138 4.34 10.86 5.44
N LYS A 139 4.08 11.25 6.70
CA LYS A 139 4.15 10.33 7.84
C LYS A 139 2.91 9.45 7.85
N VAL A 140 3.01 8.27 7.25
CA VAL A 140 1.93 7.27 7.18
C VAL A 140 2.28 6.07 8.06
N PRO A 141 1.38 5.63 8.97
CA PRO A 141 1.58 4.40 9.72
C PRO A 141 1.49 3.18 8.79
N THR A 142 2.23 2.11 9.08
CA THR A 142 2.14 0.86 8.29
C THR A 142 0.98 -0.04 8.73
N GLU A 143 0.33 0.29 9.85
CA GLU A 143 -0.80 -0.46 10.41
C GLU A 143 -2.00 0.45 10.60
N SER A 144 -3.18 -0.01 10.19
CA SER A 144 -4.45 0.61 10.55
C SER A 144 -4.74 0.38 12.04
N SER A 145 -5.14 1.43 12.76
CA SER A 145 -5.70 1.33 14.11
C SER A 145 -7.23 1.28 14.04
N PHE A 146 -7.84 0.59 15.00
CA PHE A 146 -9.27 0.68 15.29
C PHE A 146 -9.63 1.99 16.00
#